data_AF-A0ABD5DT39-F1
#
_entry.id   AF-A0ABD5DT39-F1
#
_cell.length_a   1.000
_cell.length_b   1.000
_cell.length_c   1.000
_cell.angle_alpha   90.00
_cell.angle_beta   90.00
_cell.angle_gamma   90.00
#
_symmetry.space_group_name_H-M   'P 1'
#
loop_
_entity.id
_entity.type
_entity.pdbx_description
1 polymer ?
#
loop_
_entity_poly.entity_id
_entity_poly.type
_entity_poly.pdbx_seq_one_letter_code
_entity_poly.pdbx_strand_id
1 'polypeptide(L)' 'MDTNYFRRDQIWLINKNPKGESELYSLIEFKELASNINNKNYSTEYLTGFFHAIPLFNEDDVDSLMEDNSNG' A
#
# COMPACT_ATOMS: atom_id res chain seq x y z
N MET A 1 -2.58 -6.17 1.94
CA MET A 1 -2.14 -5.50 3.17
C MET A 1 -3.35 -5.26 4.06
N ASP A 2 -3.78 -6.32 4.76
CA ASP A 2 -4.98 -6.29 5.59
C ASP A 2 -4.61 -5.94 7.05
N THR A 3 -5.18 -4.84 7.55
CA THR A 3 -4.94 -4.37 8.91
C THR A 3 -5.72 -5.13 9.99
N ASN A 4 -6.60 -6.05 9.61
CA ASN A 4 -7.21 -7.01 10.53
C ASN A 4 -6.16 -8.01 11.07
N TYR A 5 -5.12 -8.30 10.27
CA TYR A 5 -4.07 -9.25 10.64
C TYR A 5 -2.75 -8.58 11.05
N PHE A 6 -2.43 -7.41 10.51
CA PHE A 6 -1.18 -6.68 10.81
C PHE A 6 -1.44 -5.25 11.27
N ARG A 7 -0.71 -4.78 12.28
CA ARG A 7 -0.71 -3.35 12.61
C ARG A 7 0.07 -2.55 11.57
N ARG A 8 -0.25 -1.27 11.41
CA ARG A 8 0.40 -0.37 10.44
C ARG A 8 1.92 -0.26 10.64
N ASP A 9 2.41 -0.34 11.87
CA ASP A 9 3.83 -0.31 12.20
C ASP A 9 4.55 -1.66 11.99
N GLN A 10 3.80 -2.72 11.64
CA GLN A 10 4.34 -4.02 11.25
C GLN A 10 4.47 -4.17 9.73
N ILE A 11 4.02 -3.19 8.96
CA ILE A 11 4.12 -3.17 7.50
C ILE A 11 5.18 -2.14 7.11
N TRP A 12 6.21 -2.62 6.41
CA TRP A 12 7.38 -1.83 6.01
C TRP A 12 7.50 -1.80 4.50
N LEU A 13 7.81 -0.61 3.97
CA LEU A 13 7.92 -0.31 2.55
C LEU A 13 9.34 0.18 2.26
N ILE A 14 9.87 -0.19 1.10
CA ILE A 14 11.16 0.28 0.59
C ILE A 14 10.91 0.99 -0.72
N ASN A 15 11.36 2.25 -0.81
CA ASN A 15 11.36 3.00 -2.06
C ASN A 15 12.81 3.24 -2.49
N LYS A 16 13.14 2.89 -3.73
CA LYS A 16 14.45 3.17 -4.33
C LYS A 16 14.31 4.36 -5.27
N ASN A 17 14.98 5.45 -4.94
CA ASN A 17 14.91 6.65 -5.74
C ASN A 17 15.78 6.54 -7.02
N PRO A 18 15.62 7.45 -8.00
CA PRO A 18 16.41 7.42 -9.24
C PRO A 18 17.92 7.59 -9.05
N LYS A 19 18.37 8.13 -7.90
CA LYS A 19 19.81 8.24 -7.55
C LYS A 19 20.38 6.93 -7.00
N GLY A 20 19.53 5.92 -6.78
CA GLY A 20 19.91 4.62 -6.25
C GLY A 20 19.88 4.52 -4.73
N GLU A 21 19.43 5.56 -4.03
CA GLU A 21 19.28 5.55 -2.57
C GLU A 21 17.98 4.82 -2.20
N SER A 22 17.97 4.12 -1.06
CA SER A 22 16.80 3.40 -0.56
C SER A 22 16.27 4.06 0.69
N GLU A 23 14.97 4.31 0.72
CA GLU A 23 14.24 4.82 1.87
C GLU A 23 13.37 3.69 2.42
N LEU A 24 13.52 3.40 3.71
CA LEU A 24 12.72 2.42 4.45
C LEU A 24 11.77 3.18 5.38
N TYR A 25 10.47 2.89 5.29
CA TYR A 25 9.45 3.51 6.14
C TYR A 25 8.26 2.57 6.33
N SER A 26 7.60 2.68 7.47
CA SER A 26 6.38 1.95 7.78
C SER A 26 5.12 2.71 7.32
N LEU A 27 3.96 2.02 7.29
CA LEU A 27 2.70 2.69 6.93
C LEU A 27 2.32 3.83 7.88
N ILE A 28 2.73 3.77 9.16
CA ILE A 28 2.46 4.85 10.12
C ILE A 28 3.37 6.07 9.91
N GLU A 29 4.56 5.88 9.36
CA GLU A 29 5.51 6.96 9.06
C GLU A 29 5.20 7.67 7.73
N PHE A 30 4.36 7.05 6.88
CA PHE A 30 3.97 7.63 5.61
C PHE A 30 3.10 8.89 5.82
N LYS A 31 3.69 10.07 5.61
CA LYS A 31 3.11 11.37 5.98
C LYS A 31 1.74 11.65 5.36
N GLU A 32 1.50 11.19 4.13
CA GLU A 32 0.22 11.37 3.43
C GLU A 32 -0.90 10.51 4.04
N LEU A 33 -0.57 9.53 4.87
CA LEU A 33 -1.54 8.71 5.59
C LEU A 33 -2.11 9.41 6.83
N ALA A 34 -1.38 10.39 7.39
CA ALA A 34 -1.71 11.01 8.68
C ALA A 34 -3.06 11.74 8.70
N SER A 35 -3.59 12.13 7.55
CA SER A 35 -4.85 12.89 7.42
C SER A 35 -6.08 12.03 7.13
N ASN A 36 -5.93 10.77 6.70
CA ASN A 36 -7.05 9.95 6.18
C ASN A 36 -6.97 8.47 6.61
N ILE A 37 -6.65 8.21 7.89
CA ILE A 37 -6.39 6.85 8.41
C ILE A 37 -7.64 5.94 8.41
N ASN A 38 -8.85 6.51 8.46
CA ASN A 38 -10.06 5.75 8.83
C ASN A 38 -10.71 4.95 7.68
N ASN A 39 -10.35 5.18 6.41
CA ASN A 39 -11.05 4.59 5.25
C ASN A 39 -10.13 4.10 4.11
N LYS A 40 -8.87 3.74 4.40
CA LYS A 40 -7.92 3.31 3.34
C LYS A 40 -7.90 1.79 3.15
N ASN A 41 -8.03 1.34 1.90
CA ASN A 41 -7.67 -0.02 1.49
C ASN A 41 -6.20 -0.03 1.05
N TYR A 42 -5.30 -0.32 2.00
CA TYR A 42 -3.85 -0.30 1.76
C TYR A 42 -3.41 -1.21 0.61
N SER A 43 -4.12 -2.31 0.38
CA SER A 43 -3.83 -3.25 -0.70
C SER A 43 -4.10 -2.60 -2.05
N THR A 44 -5.31 -2.05 -2.24
CA THR A 44 -5.69 -1.33 -3.47
C THR A 44 -4.77 -0.14 -3.70
N GLU A 45 -4.54 0.69 -2.67
CA GLU A 45 -3.67 1.86 -2.76
C GLU A 45 -2.24 1.49 -3.21
N TYR A 46 -1.68 0.42 -2.68
CA TYR A 46 -0.36 -0.04 -3.11
C TYR A 46 -0.37 -0.50 -4.58
N LEU A 47 -1.37 -1.28 -5.01
CA LEU A 47 -1.43 -1.76 -6.40
C LEU A 47 -1.66 -0.63 -7.41
N THR A 48 -2.36 0.45 -7.01
CA THR A 48 -2.62 1.62 -7.87
C THR A 48 -1.49 2.65 -7.86
N GLY A 49 -0.38 2.38 -7.16
CA GLY A 49 0.82 3.22 -7.19
C GLY A 49 0.95 4.24 -6.05
N PHE A 50 0.06 4.19 -5.06
CA PHE A 50 0.27 4.91 -3.80
C PHE A 50 1.48 4.34 -3.06
N PHE A 51 1.96 5.03 -2.01
CA PHE A 51 3.17 4.62 -1.27
C PHE A 51 4.43 4.53 -2.14
N HIS A 52 4.50 5.33 -3.22
CA HIS A 52 5.56 5.25 -4.22
C HIS A 52 5.70 3.87 -4.89
N ALA A 53 4.63 3.06 -4.86
CA ALA A 53 4.62 1.79 -5.56
C ALA A 53 4.63 2.02 -7.07
N ILE A 54 5.23 1.08 -7.81
CA ILE A 54 5.18 1.08 -9.27
C ILE A 54 3.92 0.30 -9.65
N PRO A 55 2.88 0.93 -10.22
CA PRO A 55 1.67 0.22 -10.60
C PRO A 55 1.97 -0.73 -11.77
N LEU A 56 1.59 -2.00 -11.59
CA LEU A 56 1.81 -3.06 -12.59
C LEU A 56 0.50 -3.56 -13.22
N PHE A 57 -0.63 -3.17 -12.63
CA PHE A 57 -1.97 -3.65 -12.96
C PHE A 57 -2.83 -2.46 -13.39
N ASN A 58 -3.78 -2.69 -14.30
CA ASN A 58 -4.81 -1.70 -14.60
C ASN A 58 -5.93 -1.74 -13.53
N GLU A 59 -6.89 -0.83 -13.60
CA GLU A 59 -7.98 -0.76 -12.61
C GLU A 59 -8.81 -2.05 -12.55
N ASP A 60 -9.18 -2.63 -13.71
CA ASP A 60 -9.96 -3.87 -13.78
C ASP A 60 -9.21 -5.06 -13.14
N ASP A 61 -7.90 -5.15 -13.38
CA ASP A 61 -7.03 -6.17 -12.78
C ASP A 61 -6.97 -6.02 -11.25
N VAL A 62 -6.85 -4.76 -10.76
CA VAL A 62 -6.81 -4.47 -9.33
C VAL A 62 -8.13 -4.83 -8.66
N ASP A 63 -9.26 -4.47 -9.26
CA ASP A 63 -10.59 -4.78 -8.72
C ASP A 63 -10.78 -6.29 -8.61
N SER A 64 -10.44 -7.04 -9.65
CA SER A 64 -10.47 -8.50 -9.66
C SER A 64 -9.62 -9.13 -8.54
N LEU A 65 -8.38 -8.65 -8.36
CA LEU A 65 -7.48 -9.12 -7.29
C LEU A 65 -8.00 -8.78 -5.87
N MET A 66 -8.79 -7.73 -5.72
CA MET A 66 -9.34 -7.31 -4.43
C MET A 66 -10.66 -8.02 -4.11
N GLU A 67 -11.50 -8.31 -5.10
CA GLU A 67 -12.75 -9.04 -4.92
C GLU A 67 -12.52 -10.48 -4.44
N ASP A 68 -11.54 -11.20 -4.99
CA ASP A 68 -11.22 -12.58 -4.61
C ASP A 68 -10.82 -12.74 -3.13
N ASN A 69 -10.29 -11.68 -2.50
CA ASN A 69 -9.93 -11.66 -1.08
C ASN A 69 -11.14 -11.45 -0.14
N SER A 70 -12.34 -11.21 -0.67
CA SER A 70 -13.58 -10.96 0.10
C SER A 70 -14.36 -12.23 0.45
N ASN A 71 -13.99 -13.37 -0.16
CA ASN A 71 -14.70 -14.65 -0.06
C ASN A 71 -14.00 -15.67 0.87
N GLY A 72 -13.11 -15.21 1.75
CA GLY A 72 -12.37 -16.04 2.72
C GLY A 72 -12.83 -15.84 4.16
#